data_AF-A0A7X9G8V2-F1
#
_entry.id   AF-A0A7X9G8V2-F1
#
_cell.length_a   1.000
_cell.length_b   1.000
_cell.length_c   1.000
_cell.angle_alpha   90.00
_cell.angle_beta   90.00
_cell.angle_gamma   90.00
#
_symmetry.space_group_name_H-M   'P 1'
#
loop_
_entity.id
_entity.type
_entity.pdbx_description
1 polymer ?
#
loop_
_entity_poly.entity_id
_entity_poly.type
_entity_poly.pdbx_seq_one_letter_code
_entity_poly.pdbx_strand_id
1 'polypeptide(L)'
;MTQDKLLRALGRLLFISSFLPYAAKLPYMLGAWRYSPMDRHDWLFLLVAVVALLASFRVLLARRSATQGMYLLALLPSLTVIALGEALDIHAAVIMGAVAFAWSILWFTLGWRSAYTAFPIYAILGLSCTSTTYWLGYFSGTLHWSGLAIKEVLTVLLLVWLLFNIFRERQVRREAFCFYLAFTILIFTA
;
A
#
# COMPACT_ATOMS: atom_id res chain seq x y z
N MET A 1 18.29 24.17 -16.25
CA MET A 1 17.60 22.87 -16.06
C MET A 1 16.36 22.86 -16.94
N THR A 2 16.20 21.92 -17.87
CA THR A 2 15.01 21.88 -18.75
C THR A 2 13.75 21.60 -17.92
N GLN A 3 12.60 22.15 -18.33
CA GLN A 3 11.31 22.02 -17.63
C GLN A 3 10.97 20.57 -17.28
N ASP A 4 11.30 19.63 -18.17
CA ASP A 4 11.12 18.18 -17.96
C ASP A 4 12.01 17.59 -16.85
N LYS A 5 13.21 18.11 -16.64
CA LYS A 5 14.08 17.66 -15.55
C LYS A 5 13.54 18.14 -14.21
N LEU A 6 13.01 19.36 -14.15
CA LEU A 6 12.36 19.92 -12.96
C LEU A 6 11.11 19.11 -12.58
N LEU A 7 10.20 18.87 -13.52
CA LEU A 7 8.99 18.06 -13.28
C LEU A 7 9.32 16.64 -12.82
N ARG A 8 10.40 16.05 -13.36
CA ARG A 8 10.88 14.73 -12.92
C ARG A 8 11.43 14.75 -11.49
N ALA A 9 12.20 15.77 -11.13
CA ALA A 9 12.73 15.93 -9.79
C ALA A 9 11.59 16.13 -8.77
N LEU A 10 10.63 17.01 -9.08
CA LEU A 10 9.45 17.26 -8.23
C LEU A 10 8.61 16.00 -8.04
N GLY A 11 8.37 15.22 -9.10
CA GLY A 11 7.63 13.96 -8.99
C GLY A 11 8.32 12.92 -8.08
N ARG A 12 9.66 12.85 -8.10
CA ARG A 12 10.42 11.98 -7.18
C ARG A 12 10.36 12.47 -5.75
N LEU A 13 10.50 13.78 -5.53
CA LEU A 13 10.37 14.37 -4.21
C LEU A 13 8.98 14.14 -3.63
N LEU A 14 7.93 14.34 -4.42
CA LEU A 14 6.55 14.08 -4.05
C LEU A 14 6.35 12.60 -3.67
N PHE A 15 6.91 11.69 -4.46
CA PHE A 15 6.86 10.26 -4.17
C PHE A 15 7.55 9.91 -2.85
N ILE A 16 8.76 10.42 -2.62
CA ILE A 16 9.49 10.18 -1.35
C ILE A 16 8.74 10.79 -0.17
N SER A 17 8.25 12.02 -0.30
CA SER A 17 7.50 12.69 0.76
C SER A 17 6.16 12.02 1.06
N SER A 18 5.62 11.23 0.11
CA SER A 18 4.37 10.50 0.34
C SER A 18 4.46 9.43 1.43
N PHE A 19 5.67 8.98 1.77
CA PHE A 19 5.90 8.04 2.87
C PHE A 19 6.02 8.72 4.25
N LEU A 20 6.02 10.06 4.33
CA LEU A 20 6.14 10.77 5.61
C LEU A 20 5.03 10.41 6.62
N PRO A 21 3.74 10.31 6.26
CA PRO A 21 2.70 9.92 7.20
C PRO A 21 2.92 8.50 7.76
N TYR A 22 3.41 7.58 6.93
CA TYR A 22 3.74 6.21 7.35
C TYR A 22 4.98 6.22 8.27
N ALA A 23 6.03 6.95 7.89
CA ALA A 23 7.24 7.10 8.67
C ALA A 23 6.99 7.71 10.06
N ALA A 24 6.04 8.66 10.16
CA ALA A 24 5.64 9.26 11.44
C ALA A 24 5.06 8.23 12.43
N LYS A 25 4.44 7.14 11.94
CA LYS A 25 3.92 6.06 12.79
C LYS A 25 4.91 4.91 13.01
N LEU A 26 6.09 4.92 12.37
CA LEU A 26 7.11 3.88 12.59
C LEU A 26 7.54 3.73 14.06
N PRO A 27 7.74 4.79 14.87
CA PRO A 27 8.09 4.61 16.28
C PRO A 27 7.03 3.80 17.07
N TYR A 28 5.76 4.06 16.79
CA TYR A 28 4.64 3.29 17.35
C TYR A 28 4.68 1.83 16.87
N MET A 29 4.87 1.60 15.57
CA MET A 29 4.95 0.26 14.98
C MET A 29 6.13 -0.53 15.54
N LEU A 30 7.32 0.08 15.65
CA LEU A 30 8.51 -0.51 16.26
C LEU A 30 8.27 -0.91 17.72
N GLY A 31 7.58 -0.06 18.48
CA GLY A 31 7.15 -0.39 19.85
C GLY A 31 6.26 -1.62 19.87
N ALA A 32 5.23 -1.65 19.03
CA ALA A 32 4.33 -2.80 18.91
C ALA A 32 5.07 -4.07 18.47
N TRP A 33 5.95 -4.01 17.47
CA TRP A 33 6.71 -5.17 17.01
C TRP A 33 7.68 -5.71 18.07
N ARG A 34 8.15 -4.87 18.99
CA ARG A 34 9.04 -5.32 20.07
C ARG A 34 8.27 -5.94 21.23
N TYR A 35 7.13 -5.38 21.59
CA TYR A 35 6.45 -5.69 22.85
C TYR A 35 5.12 -6.45 22.69
N SER A 36 4.50 -6.44 21.52
CA SER A 36 3.27 -7.20 21.22
C SER A 36 3.64 -8.59 20.68
N PRO A 37 3.30 -9.69 21.39
CA PRO A 37 3.54 -11.05 20.88
C PRO A 37 2.83 -11.33 19.54
N MET A 38 1.74 -10.62 19.27
CA MET A 38 0.91 -10.79 18.08
C MET A 38 1.49 -10.07 16.85
N ASP A 39 2.05 -8.88 17.04
CA ASP A 39 2.58 -8.05 15.95
C ASP A 39 4.10 -8.20 15.75
N ARG A 40 4.78 -9.02 16.58
CA ARG A 40 6.25 -9.13 16.58
C ARG A 40 6.90 -9.53 15.24
N HIS A 41 6.15 -10.14 14.34
CA HIS A 41 6.64 -10.56 13.03
C HIS A 41 6.25 -9.58 11.91
N ASP A 42 5.49 -8.52 12.22
CA ASP A 42 4.93 -7.65 11.19
C ASP A 42 5.99 -6.82 10.46
N TRP A 43 7.16 -6.62 11.07
CA TRP A 43 8.33 -6.00 10.44
C TRP A 43 8.84 -6.78 9.21
N LEU A 44 8.58 -8.10 9.13
CA LEU A 44 8.95 -8.91 7.97
C LEU A 44 8.18 -8.46 6.73
N PHE A 45 6.90 -8.09 6.86
CA PHE A 45 6.11 -7.58 5.74
C PHE A 45 6.61 -6.22 5.26
N LEU A 46 7.05 -5.35 6.18
CA LEU A 46 7.73 -4.10 5.81
C LEU A 46 9.00 -4.41 5.01
N LEU A 47 9.85 -5.32 5.50
CA LEU A 47 11.09 -5.69 4.82
C LEU A 47 10.82 -6.24 3.42
N VAL A 48 9.86 -7.16 3.28
CA VAL A 48 9.45 -7.73 1.99
C VAL A 48 8.93 -6.64 1.04
N ALA A 49 8.10 -5.72 1.52
CA ALA A 49 7.60 -4.61 0.71
C ALA A 49 8.72 -3.69 0.23
N VAL A 50 9.68 -3.35 1.09
CA VAL A 50 10.84 -2.51 0.74
C VAL A 50 11.71 -3.22 -0.30
N VAL A 51 12.04 -4.50 -0.10
CA VAL A 51 12.84 -5.28 -1.06
C VAL A 51 12.12 -5.39 -2.39
N ALA A 52 10.82 -5.68 -2.39
CA ALA A 52 10.01 -5.77 -3.61
C ALA A 52 9.92 -4.43 -4.35
N LEU A 53 9.81 -3.30 -3.63
CA LEU A 53 9.84 -1.96 -4.21
C LEU A 53 11.19 -1.68 -4.89
N LEU A 54 12.29 -1.94 -4.20
CA LEU A 54 13.64 -1.71 -4.73
C LEU A 54 13.92 -2.60 -5.95
N ALA A 55 13.56 -3.88 -5.89
CA ALA A 55 13.75 -4.83 -6.98
C ALA A 55 12.93 -4.49 -8.23
N SER A 56 11.71 -3.97 -8.06
CA SER A 56 10.82 -3.60 -9.16
C SER A 56 10.95 -2.14 -9.61
N PHE A 57 11.72 -1.31 -8.89
CA PHE A 57 11.74 0.14 -9.08
C PHE A 57 12.02 0.58 -10.52
N ARG A 58 12.99 -0.07 -11.18
CA ARG A 58 13.34 0.23 -12.59
C ARG A 58 12.18 -0.08 -13.54
N VAL A 59 11.45 -1.16 -13.30
CA VAL A 59 10.28 -1.56 -14.10
C VAL A 59 9.15 -0.56 -13.92
N LEU A 60 8.89 -0.12 -12.68
CA LEU A 60 7.88 0.90 -12.40
C LEU A 60 8.20 2.23 -13.09
N LEU A 61 9.46 2.65 -13.08
CA LEU A 61 9.88 3.87 -13.79
C LEU A 61 9.77 3.73 -15.32
N ALA A 62 10.10 2.57 -15.87
CA ALA A 62 10.00 2.31 -17.32
C ALA A 62 8.55 2.33 -17.81
N ARG A 63 7.59 1.99 -16.94
CA ARG A 63 6.14 1.96 -17.25
C ARG A 63 5.43 3.29 -17.02
N ARG A 64 6.19 4.35 -16.75
CA ARG A 64 5.65 5.69 -16.52
C ARG A 64 4.76 6.12 -17.68
N SER A 65 3.55 6.57 -17.38
CA SER A 65 2.68 7.25 -18.33
C SER A 65 2.49 8.73 -17.97
N ALA A 66 1.86 9.48 -18.87
CA ALA A 66 1.51 10.88 -18.62
C ALA A 66 0.68 11.01 -17.34
N THR A 67 1.04 11.99 -16.51
CA THR A 67 0.30 12.38 -15.31
C THR A 67 -1.03 13.01 -15.71
N GLN A 68 -2.14 12.52 -15.15
CA GLN A 68 -3.46 13.11 -15.37
C GLN A 68 -3.94 13.74 -14.06
N GLY A 69 -4.30 15.02 -14.09
CA GLY A 69 -4.74 15.77 -12.90
C GLY A 69 -5.92 15.14 -12.17
N MET A 70 -6.78 14.41 -12.89
CA MET A 70 -7.90 13.65 -12.31
C MET A 70 -7.45 12.61 -11.28
N TYR A 71 -6.19 12.13 -11.32
CA TYR A 71 -5.67 11.17 -10.35
C TYR A 71 -5.41 11.77 -8.97
N LEU A 72 -5.43 13.11 -8.83
CA LEU A 72 -5.39 13.75 -7.52
C LEU A 72 -6.63 13.43 -6.67
N LEU A 73 -7.78 13.15 -7.30
CA LEU A 73 -8.98 12.74 -6.57
C LEU A 73 -8.80 11.40 -5.85
N ALA A 74 -7.90 10.53 -6.34
CA ALA A 74 -7.57 9.27 -5.66
C ALA A 74 -6.85 9.47 -4.32
N LEU A 75 -6.37 10.69 -4.02
CA LEU A 75 -5.78 11.04 -2.73
C LEU A 75 -6.84 11.30 -1.66
N LEU A 76 -8.03 11.80 -2.05
CA LEU A 76 -9.04 12.25 -1.09
C LEU A 76 -9.45 11.13 -0.11
N PRO A 77 -9.77 9.89 -0.56
CA PRO A 77 -10.13 8.82 0.37
C PRO A 77 -9.01 8.53 1.37
N SER A 78 -7.75 8.48 0.92
CA SER A 78 -6.61 8.22 1.80
C SER A 78 -6.38 9.33 2.83
N LEU A 79 -6.54 10.60 2.43
CA LEU A 79 -6.42 11.74 3.34
C LEU A 79 -7.56 11.77 4.35
N THR A 80 -8.78 11.42 3.93
CA THR A 80 -9.93 11.30 4.83
C THR A 80 -9.70 10.20 5.88
N VAL A 81 -9.19 9.02 5.47
CA VAL A 81 -8.87 7.93 6.39
C VAL A 81 -7.77 8.33 7.37
N ILE A 82 -6.72 9.02 6.92
CA ILE A 82 -5.68 9.56 7.82
C ILE A 82 -6.29 10.55 8.81
N ALA A 83 -7.05 11.54 8.33
CA ALA A 83 -7.62 12.59 9.18
C ALA A 83 -8.60 12.02 10.23
N LEU A 84 -9.49 11.10 9.82
CA LEU A 84 -10.41 10.43 10.75
C LEU A 84 -9.67 9.51 11.71
N GLY A 85 -8.65 8.79 11.23
CA GLY A 85 -7.81 7.93 12.06
C GLY A 85 -7.08 8.70 13.16
N GLU A 86 -6.53 9.89 12.84
CA GLU A 86 -5.92 10.77 13.85
C GLU A 86 -6.99 11.37 14.78
N ALA A 87 -8.14 11.80 14.26
CA ALA A 87 -9.20 12.40 15.07
C ALA A 87 -9.85 11.41 16.06
N LEU A 88 -9.80 10.11 15.77
CA LEU A 88 -10.37 9.03 16.57
C LEU A 88 -9.30 8.19 17.30
N ASP A 89 -8.02 8.57 17.24
CA ASP A 89 -6.88 7.83 17.79
C ASP A 89 -6.78 6.36 17.29
N ILE A 90 -7.23 6.09 16.07
CA ILE A 90 -7.18 4.76 15.43
C ILE A 90 -5.89 4.64 14.62
N HIS A 91 -4.79 4.25 15.29
CA HIS A 91 -3.47 4.11 14.66
C HIS A 91 -3.46 3.23 13.40
N ALA A 92 -4.19 2.11 13.41
CA ALA A 92 -4.26 1.21 12.25
C ALA A 92 -4.89 1.90 11.03
N ALA A 93 -5.92 2.73 11.23
CA ALA A 93 -6.53 3.52 10.16
C ALA A 93 -5.52 4.52 9.59
N VAL A 94 -4.77 5.22 10.45
CA VAL A 94 -3.74 6.16 9.99
C VAL A 94 -2.66 5.46 9.16
N ILE A 95 -2.15 4.31 9.62
CA ILE A 95 -1.12 3.55 8.91
C ILE A 95 -1.64 3.07 7.55
N MET A 96 -2.83 2.48 7.50
CA MET A 96 -3.45 2.01 6.25
C MET A 96 -3.77 3.18 5.30
N GLY A 97 -4.24 4.30 5.84
CA GLY A 97 -4.45 5.53 5.09
C GLY A 97 -3.14 6.09 4.50
N ALA A 98 -2.05 6.06 5.26
CA ALA A 98 -0.72 6.46 4.79
C ALA A 98 -0.19 5.57 3.66
N VAL A 99 -0.41 4.25 3.74
CA VAL A 99 -0.08 3.31 2.67
C VAL A 99 -0.88 3.62 1.40
N ALA A 100 -2.20 3.82 1.54
CA ALA A 100 -3.08 4.18 0.43
C ALA A 100 -2.68 5.52 -0.19
N PHE A 101 -2.31 6.51 0.64
CA PHE A 101 -1.85 7.81 0.20
C PHE A 101 -0.57 7.70 -0.63
N ALA A 102 0.43 6.95 -0.15
CA ALA A 102 1.67 6.73 -0.87
C ALA A 102 1.45 6.01 -2.21
N TRP A 103 0.52 5.05 -2.27
CA TRP A 103 0.14 4.39 -3.53
C TRP A 103 -0.56 5.36 -4.49
N SER A 104 -1.48 6.19 -4.00
CA SER A 104 -2.16 7.21 -4.81
C SER A 104 -1.19 8.26 -5.36
N ILE A 105 -0.15 8.64 -4.61
CA ILE A 105 0.92 9.52 -5.12
C ILE A 105 1.76 8.79 -6.18
N LEU A 106 2.07 7.50 -6.01
CA LEU A 106 2.73 6.71 -7.07
C LEU A 106 1.88 6.68 -8.34
N TRP A 107 0.57 6.50 -8.20
CA TRP A 107 -0.37 6.57 -9.33
C TRP A 107 -0.37 7.94 -10.00
N PHE A 108 -0.42 9.01 -9.23
CA PHE A 108 -0.35 10.36 -9.78
C PHE A 108 0.99 10.61 -10.52
N THR A 109 2.11 10.20 -9.95
CA THR A 109 3.46 10.52 -10.46
C THR A 109 3.90 9.63 -11.64
N LEU A 110 3.59 8.34 -11.59
CA LEU A 110 4.03 7.34 -12.56
C LEU A 110 2.89 6.78 -13.42
N GLY A 111 1.64 7.14 -13.15
CA GLY A 111 0.48 6.71 -13.91
C GLY A 111 -0.02 5.31 -13.54
N TRP A 112 -1.15 4.95 -14.14
CA TRP A 112 -1.93 3.75 -13.76
C TRP A 112 -1.15 2.44 -13.93
N ARG A 113 -0.37 2.31 -15.00
CA ARG A 113 0.40 1.09 -15.28
C ARG A 113 1.37 0.76 -14.15
N SER A 114 2.08 1.78 -13.67
CA SER A 114 3.00 1.67 -12.55
C SER A 114 2.26 1.42 -11.25
N ALA A 115 1.14 2.11 -11.01
CA ALA A 115 0.31 1.93 -9.81
C ALA A 115 -0.25 0.51 -9.68
N TYR A 116 -0.84 -0.01 -10.75
CA TYR A 116 -1.37 -1.37 -10.77
C TYR A 116 -0.26 -2.42 -10.55
N THR A 117 0.89 -2.22 -11.20
CA THR A 117 2.06 -3.09 -11.00
C THR A 117 2.54 -3.06 -9.54
N ALA A 118 2.57 -1.87 -8.93
CA ALA A 118 3.05 -1.67 -7.57
C ALA A 118 2.01 -2.01 -6.49
N PHE A 119 0.72 -2.12 -6.82
CA PHE A 119 -0.34 -2.35 -5.84
C PHE A 119 -0.04 -3.51 -4.87
N PRO A 120 0.46 -4.68 -5.31
CA PRO A 120 0.78 -5.75 -4.38
C PRO A 120 1.84 -5.39 -3.35
N ILE A 121 2.80 -4.52 -3.69
CA ILE A 121 3.83 -4.04 -2.77
C ILE A 121 3.20 -3.20 -1.66
N TYR A 122 2.27 -2.31 -2.02
CA TYR A 122 1.56 -1.48 -1.05
C TYR A 122 0.59 -2.30 -0.20
N ALA A 123 -0.04 -3.32 -0.78
CA ALA A 123 -0.84 -4.27 0.00
C ALA A 123 0.01 -5.01 1.04
N ILE A 124 1.20 -5.50 0.67
CA ILE A 124 2.16 -6.12 1.62
C ILE A 124 2.61 -5.10 2.67
N LEU A 125 2.87 -3.84 2.27
CA LEU A 125 3.18 -2.77 3.21
C LEU A 125 2.03 -2.55 4.20
N GLY A 126 0.78 -2.64 3.76
CA GLY A 126 -0.40 -2.62 4.65
C GLY A 126 -0.42 -3.78 5.65
N LEU A 127 0.06 -4.98 5.27
CA LEU A 127 0.17 -6.12 6.19
C LEU A 127 1.21 -5.92 7.30
N SER A 128 2.11 -4.94 7.18
CA SER A 128 3.01 -4.56 8.28
C SER A 128 2.33 -3.72 9.36
N CYS A 129 1.11 -3.24 9.11
CA CYS A 129 0.33 -2.47 10.06
C CYS A 129 0.02 -3.31 11.31
N THR A 130 0.23 -2.72 12.48
CA THR A 130 -0.12 -3.32 13.76
C THR A 130 -1.62 -3.64 13.82
N SER A 131 -1.99 -4.64 14.62
CA SER A 131 -3.37 -5.11 14.80
C SER A 131 -3.96 -5.83 13.58
N THR A 132 -3.33 -5.80 12.41
CA THR A 132 -3.86 -6.55 11.24
C THR A 132 -3.77 -8.06 11.46
N THR A 133 -2.77 -8.55 12.22
CA THR A 133 -2.70 -9.96 12.63
C THR A 133 -3.90 -10.34 13.50
N TYR A 134 -4.30 -9.45 14.43
CA TYR A 134 -5.49 -9.62 15.25
C TYR A 134 -6.75 -9.70 14.41
N TRP A 135 -7.00 -8.68 13.60
CA TRP A 135 -8.24 -8.61 12.81
C TRP A 135 -8.36 -9.76 11.81
N LEU A 136 -7.28 -10.15 11.13
CA LEU A 136 -7.30 -11.28 10.21
C LEU A 136 -7.60 -12.60 10.93
N GLY A 137 -7.01 -12.81 12.12
CA GLY A 137 -7.33 -13.98 12.95
C GLY A 137 -8.78 -13.97 13.42
N TYR A 138 -9.26 -12.82 13.89
CA TYR A 138 -10.63 -12.63 14.38
C TYR A 138 -11.67 -12.91 13.29
N PHE A 139 -11.48 -12.36 12.08
CA PHE A 139 -12.39 -12.54 10.95
C PHE A 139 -12.23 -13.88 10.24
N SER A 140 -11.25 -14.72 10.61
CA SER A 140 -11.12 -16.08 10.08
C SER A 140 -12.25 -17.02 10.53
N GLY A 141 -13.01 -16.62 11.56
CA GLY A 141 -14.22 -17.33 12.00
C GLY A 141 -13.95 -18.80 12.33
N THR A 142 -14.76 -19.69 11.74
CA THR A 142 -14.72 -21.14 11.99
C THR A 142 -13.47 -21.84 11.43
N LEU A 143 -12.70 -21.19 10.55
CA LEU A 143 -11.43 -21.73 10.07
C LEU A 143 -10.37 -21.73 11.18
N HIS A 144 -10.50 -20.84 12.17
CA HIS A 144 -9.54 -20.66 13.27
C HIS A 144 -8.08 -20.51 12.79
N TRP A 145 -7.89 -19.85 11.64
CA TRP A 145 -6.55 -19.63 11.12
C TRP A 145 -5.81 -18.58 11.94
N SER A 146 -4.53 -18.83 12.16
CA SER A 146 -3.61 -17.81 12.67
C SER A 146 -3.61 -16.62 11.70
N GLY A 147 -3.85 -15.40 12.23
CA GLY A 147 -3.77 -14.19 11.42
C GLY A 147 -2.41 -14.02 10.74
N LEU A 148 -1.33 -14.52 11.35
CA LEU A 148 0.01 -14.52 10.75
C LEU A 148 0.06 -15.45 9.53
N ALA A 149 -0.52 -16.64 9.63
CA ALA A 149 -0.60 -17.57 8.51
C ALA A 149 -1.41 -16.98 7.34
N ILE A 150 -2.50 -16.25 7.64
CA ILE A 150 -3.26 -15.52 6.62
C ILE A 150 -2.38 -14.46 5.95
N LYS A 151 -1.60 -13.68 6.71
CA LYS A 151 -0.67 -12.69 6.14
C LYS A 151 0.40 -13.31 5.27
N GLU A 152 0.96 -14.46 5.67
CA GLU A 152 1.97 -15.18 4.89
C GLU A 152 1.38 -15.64 3.55
N VAL A 153 0.21 -16.28 3.57
CA VAL A 153 -0.49 -16.70 2.34
C VAL A 153 -0.79 -15.49 1.46
N LEU A 154 -1.36 -14.41 2.02
CA LEU A 154 -1.62 -13.18 1.28
C LEU A 154 -0.34 -12.59 0.68
N THR A 155 0.76 -12.59 1.43
CA THR A 155 2.05 -12.08 0.96
C THR A 155 2.56 -12.89 -0.23
N VAL A 156 2.48 -14.23 -0.17
CA VAL A 156 2.86 -15.09 -1.29
C VAL A 156 1.98 -14.82 -2.52
N LEU A 157 0.66 -14.72 -2.36
CA LEU A 157 -0.26 -14.40 -3.45
C LEU A 157 0.03 -13.03 -4.07
N LEU A 158 0.32 -12.02 -3.24
CA LEU A 158 0.67 -10.67 -3.69
C LEU A 158 2.03 -10.64 -4.40
N LEU A 159 3.02 -11.42 -3.95
CA LEU A 159 4.31 -11.56 -4.63
C LEU A 159 4.15 -12.27 -5.98
N VAL A 160 3.33 -13.32 -6.06
CA VAL A 160 3.01 -14.00 -7.33
C VAL A 160 2.32 -13.02 -8.28
N TRP A 161 1.36 -12.22 -7.81
CA TRP A 161 0.72 -11.18 -8.60
C TRP A 161 1.72 -10.11 -9.07
N LEU A 162 2.61 -9.65 -8.19
CA LEU A 162 3.66 -8.70 -8.54
C LEU A 162 4.57 -9.27 -9.64
N LEU A 163 5.07 -10.49 -9.48
CA LEU A 163 5.92 -11.15 -10.47
C LEU A 163 5.18 -11.29 -11.80
N PHE A 164 3.92 -11.73 -11.76
CA PHE A 164 3.09 -11.82 -12.95
C PHE A 164 2.94 -10.46 -13.64
N ASN A 165 2.69 -9.37 -12.90
CA ASN A 165 2.61 -8.03 -13.46
C ASN A 165 3.96 -7.55 -14.01
N ILE A 166 5.08 -7.89 -13.38
CA ILE A 166 6.42 -7.53 -13.86
C ILE A 166 6.72 -8.22 -15.19
N PHE A 167 6.46 -9.52 -15.31
CA PHE A 167 6.77 -10.29 -16.51
C PHE A 167 5.71 -10.20 -17.61
N ARG A 168 4.44 -10.02 -17.24
CA ARG A 168 3.33 -9.88 -18.18
C ARG A 168 2.66 -8.54 -17.97
N GLU A 169 2.70 -7.71 -19.01
CA GLU A 169 2.04 -6.40 -19.01
C GLU A 169 0.50 -6.53 -19.13
N ARG A 170 -0.13 -7.18 -18.15
CA ARG A 170 -1.59 -7.25 -18.09
C ARG A 170 -2.12 -5.94 -17.53
N GLN A 171 -2.84 -5.21 -18.38
CA GLN A 171 -3.46 -3.95 -17.99
C GLN A 171 -4.93 -4.20 -17.63
N VAL A 172 -5.22 -4.22 -16.34
CA VAL A 172 -6.60 -4.13 -15.86
C VAL A 172 -7.05 -2.68 -16.02
N ARG A 173 -8.28 -2.48 -16.51
CA ARG A 173 -8.88 -1.14 -16.61
C ARG A 173 -9.01 -0.54 -15.21
N ARG A 174 -8.59 0.71 -15.05
CA ARG A 174 -8.61 1.43 -13.77
C ARG A 174 -10.00 1.43 -13.14
N GLU A 175 -11.04 1.61 -13.95
CA GLU A 175 -12.43 1.66 -13.50
C GLU A 175 -12.86 0.33 -12.89
N ALA A 176 -12.53 -0.78 -13.58
CA ALA A 176 -12.82 -2.11 -13.09
C ALA A 176 -12.06 -2.41 -11.79
N PHE A 177 -10.78 -2.05 -11.72
CA PHE A 177 -9.99 -2.25 -10.50
C PHE A 177 -10.56 -1.48 -9.31
N CYS A 178 -10.81 -0.18 -9.47
CA CYS A 178 -11.38 0.64 -8.39
C CYS A 178 -12.77 0.15 -7.99
N PHE A 179 -13.59 -0.29 -8.94
CA PHE A 179 -14.89 -0.89 -8.66
C PHE A 179 -14.76 -2.17 -7.83
N TYR A 180 -13.91 -3.11 -8.24
CA TYR A 180 -13.71 -4.35 -7.49
C TYR A 180 -13.10 -4.09 -6.12
N LEU A 181 -12.15 -3.17 -6.00
CA LEU A 181 -11.58 -2.78 -4.71
C LEU A 181 -12.65 -2.21 -3.77
N ALA A 182 -13.48 -1.28 -4.26
CA ALA A 182 -14.57 -0.71 -3.50
C ALA A 182 -15.63 -1.77 -3.13
N PHE A 183 -15.94 -2.67 -4.05
CA PHE A 183 -16.88 -3.78 -3.84
C PHE A 183 -16.37 -4.76 -2.79
N THR A 184 -15.08 -5.11 -2.83
CA THR A 184 -14.44 -5.93 -1.80
C THR A 184 -14.53 -5.26 -0.44
N ILE A 185 -14.18 -3.98 -0.33
CA ILE A 185 -14.31 -3.23 0.93
C ILE A 185 -15.76 -3.28 1.42
N LEU A 186 -16.73 -3.01 0.54
CA LEU A 186 -18.15 -2.99 0.89
C LEU A 186 -18.64 -4.34 1.43
N ILE A 187 -18.29 -5.46 0.77
CA ILE A 187 -18.64 -6.81 1.24
C ILE A 187 -18.06 -7.09 2.63
N PHE A 188 -16.82 -6.68 2.89
CA PHE A 188 -16.20 -6.91 4.20
C PHE A 188 -16.66 -5.95 5.30
N THR A 189 -17.45 -4.92 4.95
CA THR A 189 -18.06 -3.98 5.91
C THR A 189 -19.56 -4.18 6.12
N ALA A 190 -20.21 -5.00 5.30
CA ALA A 190 -21.64 -5.31 5.36
C ALA A 190 -21.90 -6.59 6.16
#